data_AF-A0A2V9NJD7-F1
#
_entry.id   AF-A0A2V9NJD7-F1
#
_cell.length_a   1.000
_cell.length_b   1.000
_cell.length_c   1.000
_cell.angle_alpha   90.00
_cell.angle_beta   90.00
_cell.angle_gamma   90.00
#
_symmetry.space_group_name_H-M   'P 1'
#
loop_
_entity.id
_entity.type
_entity.pdbx_description
1 polymer ?
#
loop_
_entity_poly.entity_id
_entity_poly.type
_entity_poly.pdbx_seq_one_letter_code
_entity_poly.pdbx_strand_id
1 'polypeptide(L)'
;MLRPMVGIMNRSLVFIVLVFALTPAIVAGADCDSEVITPLILNVADAPIAFQGSDGRSHLVYELWITNFSSAEAALEKVDVLGDGSIIQSFDSAEIAGRLQPAGLRQSSGVLAKSTQALFLPIPAATRPGTPVPHCR
;
A
#
# COMPACT_ATOMS: atom_id res chain seq x y z
N MET A 1 -48.01 -55.32 -17.35
CA MET A 1 -47.45 -56.66 -17.02
C MET A 1 -46.84 -56.54 -15.62
N LEU A 2 -47.58 -56.95 -14.59
CA LEU A 2 -47.42 -58.19 -13.79
C LEU A 2 -46.13 -58.25 -12.92
N ARG A 3 -46.35 -58.40 -11.61
CA ARG A 3 -45.51 -58.41 -10.37
C ARG A 3 -44.47 -59.58 -10.36
N PRO A 4 -43.71 -59.95 -9.29
CA PRO A 4 -43.49 -59.42 -7.91
C PRO A 4 -41.98 -59.36 -7.47
N MET A 5 -41.59 -58.56 -6.46
CA MET A 5 -41.41 -58.88 -5.02
C MET A 5 -40.50 -60.08 -4.69
N VAL A 6 -39.28 -59.81 -4.21
CA VAL A 6 -38.56 -60.66 -3.24
C VAL A 6 -37.88 -59.73 -2.23
N GLY A 7 -38.42 -59.69 -1.02
CA GLY A 7 -37.68 -59.23 0.15
C GLY A 7 -36.98 -60.41 0.79
N ILE A 8 -35.70 -60.27 1.14
CA ILE A 8 -35.05 -61.08 2.17
C ILE A 8 -34.30 -60.13 3.10
N MET A 9 -34.89 -60.04 4.29
CA MET A 9 -34.34 -59.56 5.54
C MET A 9 -33.25 -60.53 6.02
N ASN A 10 -32.04 -60.05 6.33
CA ASN A 10 -31.10 -60.76 7.21
C ASN A 10 -30.12 -59.76 7.83
N ARG A 11 -30.39 -59.28 9.05
CA ARG A 11 -29.83 -59.76 10.33
C ARG A 11 -28.30 -59.65 10.40
N SER A 12 -27.88 -58.64 11.14
CA SER A 12 -26.76 -58.65 12.09
C SER A 12 -25.47 -59.34 11.68
N LEU A 13 -24.42 -58.55 11.42
CA LEU A 13 -23.21 -58.72 12.21
C LEU A 13 -22.38 -57.42 12.19
N VAL A 14 -22.17 -56.92 13.41
CA VAL A 14 -21.26 -55.83 13.77
C VAL A 14 -19.83 -56.26 13.45
N PHE A 15 -19.11 -55.48 12.66
CA PHE A 15 -17.65 -55.43 12.69
C PHE A 15 -17.22 -53.97 12.76
N ILE A 16 -17.12 -53.45 13.98
CA ILE A 16 -16.48 -52.17 14.26
C ILE A 16 -14.98 -52.39 14.06
N VAL A 17 -14.46 -51.99 12.89
CA VAL A 17 -13.03 -51.81 12.69
C VAL A 17 -12.70 -50.38 13.10
N LEU A 18 -12.23 -50.22 14.33
CA LEU A 18 -11.71 -48.95 14.83
C LEU A 18 -10.35 -48.69 14.17
N VAL A 19 -10.36 -48.08 12.98
CA VAL A 19 -9.14 -47.54 12.36
C VAL A 19 -8.78 -46.26 13.10
N PHE A 20 -7.81 -46.35 14.00
CA PHE A 20 -7.19 -45.19 14.64
C PHE A 20 -6.40 -44.43 13.57
N ALA A 21 -7.07 -43.49 12.90
CA ALA A 21 -6.46 -42.63 11.90
C ALA A 21 -5.41 -41.73 12.58
N LEU A 22 -4.14 -42.07 12.42
CA LEU A 22 -3.03 -41.14 12.62
C LEU A 22 -3.14 -40.04 11.56
N THR A 23 -3.87 -38.98 11.88
CA THR A 23 -3.85 -37.74 11.10
C THR A 23 -2.50 -37.05 11.36
N PRO A 24 -1.62 -36.89 10.35
CA PRO A 24 -0.49 -36.01 10.51
C PRO A 24 -1.05 -34.59 10.70
N ALA A 25 -0.63 -33.92 11.78
CA ALA A 25 -0.87 -32.50 11.92
C ALA A 25 -0.17 -31.80 10.76
N ILE A 26 -0.95 -31.24 9.83
CA ILE A 26 -0.44 -30.30 8.83
C ILE A 26 -0.03 -29.07 9.63
N VAL A 27 1.26 -28.92 9.88
CA VAL A 27 1.83 -27.65 10.30
C VAL A 27 1.73 -26.77 9.07
N ALA A 28 0.71 -25.90 9.02
CA ALA A 28 0.69 -24.80 8.08
C ALA A 28 1.93 -23.95 8.36
N GLY A 29 2.94 -24.08 7.51
CA GLY A 29 4.06 -23.15 7.49
C GLY A 29 3.49 -21.76 7.29
N ALA A 30 3.83 -20.83 8.17
CA ALA A 30 3.56 -19.42 7.93
C ALA A 30 4.19 -19.06 6.58
N ASP A 31 3.38 -18.58 5.64
CA ASP A 31 3.87 -17.96 4.42
C ASP A 31 4.70 -16.74 4.85
N CYS A 32 6.01 -16.86 4.78
CA CYS A 32 6.89 -15.72 4.89
C CYS A 32 6.73 -14.94 3.59
N ASP A 33 5.73 -14.05 3.54
CA ASP A 33 5.58 -13.10 2.44
C ASP A 33 6.92 -12.41 2.24
N SER A 34 7.58 -12.71 1.12
CA SER A 34 8.92 -12.22 0.84
C SER A 34 8.78 -10.72 0.62
N GLU A 35 9.08 -9.92 1.64
CA GLU A 35 9.07 -8.47 1.56
C GLU A 35 9.86 -8.01 0.34
N VAL A 36 9.14 -7.53 -0.69
CA VAL A 36 9.75 -7.02 -1.91
C VAL A 36 10.18 -5.59 -1.63
N ILE A 37 11.48 -5.36 -1.55
CA ILE A 37 12.04 -4.02 -1.35
C ILE A 37 11.68 -3.16 -2.56
N THR A 38 10.94 -2.07 -2.32
CA THR A 38 10.67 -1.04 -3.33
C THR A 38 11.93 -0.18 -3.49
N PRO A 39 12.56 -0.15 -4.67
CA PRO A 39 13.83 0.54 -4.89
C PRO A 39 13.66 2.06 -5.10
N LEU A 40 12.98 2.70 -4.14
CA LEU A 40 12.77 4.14 -4.07
C LEU A 40 13.42 4.70 -2.81
N ILE A 41 14.20 5.76 -2.96
CA ILE A 41 14.72 6.54 -1.83
C ILE A 41 13.95 7.85 -1.77
N LEU A 42 13.39 8.17 -0.61
CA LEU A 42 12.71 9.43 -0.35
C LEU A 42 13.57 10.29 0.57
N ASN A 43 13.73 11.57 0.24
CA ASN A 43 14.42 12.53 1.07
C ASN A 43 13.61 13.83 1.19
N VAL A 44 13.54 14.38 2.40
CA VAL A 44 12.99 15.72 2.65
C VAL A 44 14.18 16.67 2.69
N ALA A 45 14.29 17.58 1.73
CA ALA A 45 15.48 18.45 1.65
C ALA A 45 15.58 19.41 2.84
N ASP A 46 14.47 20.06 3.17
CA ASP A 46 14.37 21.05 4.25
C ASP A 46 13.08 20.87 5.06
N ALA A 47 13.10 21.33 6.31
CA ALA A 47 11.89 21.38 7.11
C ALA A 47 10.84 22.28 6.44
N PRO A 48 9.57 21.85 6.35
CA PRO A 48 8.53 22.62 5.68
C PRO A 48 8.27 23.94 6.42
N ILE A 49 8.05 25.02 5.65
CA ILE A 49 7.72 26.34 6.22
C ILE A 49 6.21 26.56 6.07
N ALA A 50 5.57 26.91 7.19
CA ALA A 50 4.16 27.29 7.18
C ALA A 50 3.96 28.67 6.55
N PHE A 51 2.96 28.79 5.67
CA PHE A 51 2.56 30.06 5.08
C PHE A 51 1.04 30.23 5.12
N GLN A 52 0.59 31.47 4.99
CA GLN A 52 -0.82 31.80 4.98
C GLN A 52 -1.36 31.78 3.55
N GLY A 53 -2.37 30.95 3.30
CA GLY A 53 -3.06 30.90 2.01
C GLY A 53 -4.09 32.00 1.86
N SER A 54 -4.48 32.30 0.62
CA SER A 54 -5.55 33.24 0.28
C SER A 54 -6.93 32.80 0.80
N ASP A 55 -7.05 31.53 1.18
CA ASP A 55 -8.21 30.93 1.84
C ASP A 55 -8.27 31.21 3.35
N GLY A 56 -7.30 31.96 3.90
CA GLY A 56 -7.25 32.26 5.32
C GLY A 56 -6.78 31.09 6.19
N ARG A 57 -6.23 30.03 5.59
CA ARG A 57 -5.71 28.86 6.31
C ARG A 57 -4.19 28.77 6.22
N SER A 58 -3.56 28.00 7.12
CA SER A 58 -2.11 27.77 7.09
C SER A 58 -1.78 26.54 6.26
N HIS A 59 -0.90 26.69 5.29
CA HIS A 59 -0.46 25.63 4.38
C HIS A 59 1.02 25.30 4.66
N LEU A 60 1.39 24.05 4.42
CA LEU A 60 2.78 23.60 4.42
C LEU A 60 3.15 23.24 2.98
N VAL A 61 4.34 23.62 2.53
CA VAL A 61 4.93 23.05 1.32
C VAL A 61 6.04 22.11 1.74
N TYR A 62 5.95 20.87 1.29
CA TYR A 62 7.05 19.93 1.39
C TYR A 62 7.81 19.88 0.08
N GLU A 63 9.11 19.71 0.18
CA GLU A 63 9.98 19.42 -0.95
C GLU A 63 10.53 18.01 -0.81
N LEU A 64 9.95 17.08 -1.57
CA LEU A 64 10.32 15.66 -1.52
C LEU A 64 11.16 15.29 -2.75
N TRP A 65 12.37 14.84 -2.49
CA TRP A 65 13.26 14.27 -3.50
C TRP A 65 13.06 12.75 -3.53
N ILE A 66 12.65 12.24 -4.68
CA ILE A 66 12.37 10.81 -4.90
C ILE A 66 13.38 10.27 -5.90
N THR A 67 14.15 9.26 -5.51
CA THR A 67 15.13 8.60 -6.39
C THR A 67 14.68 7.17 -6.67
N ASN A 68 14.38 6.87 -7.93
CA ASN A 68 14.25 5.49 -8.42
C ASN A 68 15.65 4.98 -8.78
N PHE A 69 16.24 4.14 -7.93
CA PHE A 69 17.58 3.56 -8.18
C PHE A 69 17.51 2.20 -8.88
N SER A 70 16.33 1.77 -9.32
CA SER A 70 16.16 0.52 -10.05
C SER A 70 16.53 0.65 -11.53
N SER A 71 16.61 -0.51 -12.19
CA SER A 71 16.74 -0.63 -13.64
C SER A 71 15.40 -0.55 -14.39
N ALA A 72 14.28 -0.49 -13.67
CA ALA A 72 12.93 -0.43 -14.20
C ALA A 72 12.27 0.93 -13.94
N GLU A 73 11.17 1.20 -14.63
CA GLU A 73 10.33 2.36 -14.34
C GLU A 73 9.49 2.10 -13.08
N ALA A 74 9.16 3.17 -12.35
CA ALA A 74 8.26 3.12 -11.20
C ALA A 74 7.13 4.13 -11.40
N ALA A 75 5.89 3.65 -11.41
CA ALA A 75 4.71 4.51 -11.40
C ALA A 75 4.33 4.85 -9.95
N LEU A 76 4.06 6.11 -9.68
CA LEU A 76 3.49 6.55 -8.40
C LEU A 76 1.97 6.61 -8.54
N GLU A 77 1.28 5.73 -7.83
CA GLU A 77 -0.18 5.59 -7.93
C GLU A 77 -0.92 6.40 -6.87
N LYS A 78 -0.34 6.52 -5.67
CA LYS A 78 -0.95 7.18 -4.54
C LYS A 78 0.10 7.74 -3.58
N VAL A 79 -0.18 8.91 -3.03
CA VAL A 79 0.57 9.46 -1.88
C VAL A 79 -0.41 9.85 -0.80
N ASP A 80 -0.28 9.25 0.39
CA ASP A 80 -1.04 9.62 1.57
C ASP A 80 -0.18 10.45 2.52
N VAL A 81 -0.69 11.60 2.94
CA VAL A 81 -0.10 12.44 3.97
C VAL A 81 -0.75 12.08 5.30
N LEU A 82 0.08 11.71 6.27
CA LEU A 82 -0.34 11.32 7.61
C LEU A 82 -0.12 12.46 8.60
N GLY A 83 -1.11 12.72 9.45
CA GLY A 83 -1.04 13.61 10.60
C GLY A 83 -1.70 12.94 11.80
N ASP A 84 -1.01 12.89 12.94
CA ASP A 84 -1.49 12.27 14.18
C ASP A 84 -2.02 10.84 14.01
N GLY A 85 -1.39 10.05 13.14
CA GLY A 85 -1.79 8.65 12.85
C GLY A 85 -3.00 8.50 11.93
N SER A 86 -3.50 9.59 11.34
CA SER A 86 -4.62 9.60 10.40
C SER A 86 -4.21 10.17 9.04
N ILE A 87 -4.87 9.75 7.96
CA ILE A 87 -4.68 10.35 6.64
C ILE A 87 -5.35 11.73 6.63
N ILE A 88 -4.56 12.78 6.45
CA ILE A 88 -5.04 14.16 6.38
C ILE A 88 -5.17 14.65 4.92
N GLN A 89 -4.50 13.97 3.98
CA GLN A 89 -4.70 14.15 2.55
C GLN A 89 -4.25 12.92 1.78
N SER A 90 -4.93 12.64 0.66
CA SER A 90 -4.48 11.69 -0.35
C SER A 90 -4.29 12.42 -1.66
N PHE A 91 -3.30 11.99 -2.45
CA PHE A 91 -3.09 12.37 -3.84
C PHE A 91 -3.23 11.13 -4.71
N ASP A 92 -4.06 11.21 -5.75
CA ASP A 92 -4.16 10.17 -6.76
C ASP A 92 -3.10 10.30 -7.87
N SER A 93 -3.05 9.34 -8.79
CA SER A 93 -2.06 9.31 -9.87
C SER A 93 -2.14 10.52 -10.80
N ALA A 94 -3.32 11.10 -11.02
CA ALA A 94 -3.49 12.29 -11.85
C ALA A 94 -2.95 13.54 -11.15
N GLU A 95 -3.24 13.68 -9.85
CA GLU A 95 -2.71 14.75 -9.02
C GLU A 95 -1.19 14.65 -8.88
N ILE A 96 -0.66 13.43 -8.73
CA ILE A 96 0.78 13.17 -8.69
C ILE A 96 1.41 13.54 -10.03
N ALA A 97 0.85 13.11 -11.16
CA ALA A 97 1.40 13.38 -12.47
C ALA A 97 1.47 14.87 -12.81
N GLY A 98 0.62 15.71 -12.20
CA GLY A 98 0.70 17.17 -12.32
C GLY A 98 1.83 17.82 -11.49
N ARG A 99 2.38 17.11 -10.49
CA ARG A 99 3.27 17.68 -9.45
C ARG A 99 4.65 17.05 -9.40
N LEU A 100 4.78 15.79 -9.80
CA LEU A 100 6.05 15.06 -9.78
C LEU A 100 6.86 15.46 -11.02
N GLN A 101 7.99 16.10 -10.78
CA GLN A 101 8.85 16.66 -11.82
C GLN A 101 10.20 15.95 -11.84
N PRO A 102 10.49 15.11 -12.85
CA PRO A 102 11.82 14.51 -13.01
C PRO A 102 12.91 15.58 -13.11
N ALA A 103 14.04 15.33 -12.46
CA ALA A 103 15.16 16.26 -12.41
C ALA A 103 15.69 16.55 -13.83
N GLY A 104 15.94 17.83 -14.10
CA GLY A 104 16.39 18.30 -15.41
C GLY A 104 15.29 18.40 -16.48
N LEU A 105 14.06 17.96 -16.19
CA LEU A 105 12.91 18.10 -17.09
C LEU A 105 11.95 19.18 -16.58
N ARG A 106 11.18 19.78 -17.49
CA ARG A 106 10.10 20.73 -17.14
C ARG A 106 8.73 20.09 -17.11
N GLN A 107 8.59 18.94 -17.74
CA GLN A 107 7.34 18.21 -17.86
C GLN A 107 7.16 17.36 -16.61
N SER A 108 6.02 17.54 -15.93
CA SER A 108 5.61 16.65 -14.85
C SER A 108 5.19 15.28 -15.41
N SER A 109 5.37 14.23 -14.61
CA SER A 109 5.05 12.85 -14.95
C SER A 109 4.72 12.07 -13.68
N GLY A 110 3.75 11.17 -13.72
CA GLY A 110 3.48 10.22 -12.63
C GLY A 110 4.42 9.00 -12.62
N VAL A 111 5.33 8.92 -13.60
CA VAL A 111 6.27 7.81 -13.78
C VAL A 111 7.70 8.31 -13.60
N LEU A 112 8.45 7.62 -12.74
CA LEU A 112 9.89 7.76 -12.58
C LEU A 112 10.59 6.77 -13.51
N ALA A 113 11.32 7.30 -14.49
CA ALA A 113 12.20 6.48 -15.31
C ALA A 113 13.26 5.77 -14.48
N LYS A 114 13.88 4.73 -15.04
CA LYS A 114 15.00 4.01 -14.40
C LYS A 114 16.12 4.97 -13.98
N SER A 115 16.73 4.70 -12.83
CA SER A 115 17.90 5.46 -12.32
C SER A 115 17.70 6.99 -12.34
N THR A 116 16.49 7.46 -12.04
CA THR A 116 16.10 8.86 -12.15
C THR A 116 15.75 9.43 -10.78
N GLN A 117 15.98 10.73 -10.61
CA GLN A 117 15.51 11.50 -9.46
C GLN A 117 14.41 12.46 -9.89
N ALA A 118 13.45 12.72 -9.03
CA ALA A 118 12.38 13.68 -9.24
C ALA A 118 12.10 14.49 -7.98
N LEU A 119 11.53 15.67 -8.20
CA LEU A 119 11.00 16.54 -7.18
C LEU A 119 9.48 16.39 -7.10
N PHE A 120 8.95 16.22 -5.91
CA PHE A 120 7.51 16.22 -5.64
C PHE A 120 7.21 17.30 -4.61
N LEU A 121 6.32 18.24 -4.97
CA LEU A 121 5.89 19.32 -4.07
C LEU A 121 4.42 19.12 -3.64
N PRO A 122 4.16 18.29 -2.60
CA PRO A 122 2.84 18.21 -2.03
C PRO A 122 2.58 19.43 -1.14
N ILE A 123 1.35 19.92 -1.21
CA ILE A 123 0.81 20.94 -0.32
C ILE A 123 -0.34 20.27 0.43
N PRO A 124 -0.11 19.79 1.66
CA PRO A 124 -1.15 19.19 2.48
C PRO A 124 -2.33 20.12 2.72
N ALA A 125 -3.49 19.55 3.01
CA ALA A 125 -4.69 20.29 3.34
C ALA A 125 -4.41 21.22 4.51
N ALA A 126 -4.91 22.45 4.39
CA ALA A 126 -4.50 23.51 5.28
C ALA A 126 -4.86 23.20 6.74
N THR A 127 -3.92 23.40 7.64
CA THR A 127 -4.09 23.10 9.06
C THR A 127 -4.66 24.30 9.80
N ARG A 128 -5.13 24.09 11.04
CA ARG A 128 -5.53 25.17 11.91
C ARG A 128 -4.30 26.04 12.23
N PRO A 129 -4.44 27.38 12.32
CA PRO A 129 -3.35 28.22 12.80
C PRO A 129 -2.82 27.73 14.16
N GLY A 130 -1.49 27.58 14.28
CA GLY A 130 -0.82 27.12 15.49
C GLY A 130 -0.61 25.60 15.61
N THR A 131 -0.97 24.82 14.61
CA THR A 131 -0.64 23.37 14.57
C THR A 131 0.88 23.21 14.47
N PRO A 132 1.54 22.39 15.33
CA PRO A 132 2.99 22.19 15.25
C PRO A 132 3.42 21.68 13.88
N VAL A 133 4.49 22.25 13.35
CA VAL A 133 5.07 21.80 12.08
C VAL A 133 5.87 20.52 12.33
N PRO A 134 5.62 19.42 11.60
CA PRO A 134 6.40 18.19 11.75
C PRO A 134 7.86 18.43 11.39
N HIS A 135 8.77 18.13 12.32
CA HIS A 135 10.20 18.12 12.08
C HIS A 135 10.66 16.69 11.78
N CYS A 136 11.41 16.49 10.70
CA CYS A 136 12.14 15.25 10.48
C CYS A 136 13.24 15.15 11.56
N ARG A 137 13.34 14.00 12.24
CA ARG A 137 14.41 13.69 13.20
C ARG A 137 15.39 12.71 12.59
#